data_AF-W2C4U3-F1
#
_entry.id   AF-W2C4U3-F1
#
_cell.length_a   1.000
_cell.length_b   1.000
_cell.length_c   1.000
_cell.angle_alpha   90.00
_cell.angle_beta   90.00
_cell.angle_gamma   90.00
#
_symmetry.space_group_name_H-M   'P 1'
#
loop_
_entity.id
_entity.type
_entity.pdbx_description
1 polymer ?
#
loop_
_entity_poly.entity_id
_entity_poly.type
_entity_poly.pdbx_seq_one_letter_code
_entity_poly.pdbx_strand_id
1 'polypeptide(L)' 'TSAKMRRGTLEAYKQAFLVPVKLTDRRAVYLNRATQDRADFVVRRLADWGTNLSSFVERIVRAHSEDYVEEIEEWWKL' A
#
# COMPACT_ATOMS: atom_id res chain seq x y z
N THR A 1 2.40 -10.63 18.81
CA THR A 1 1.85 -9.26 18.74
C THR A 1 1.38 -9.00 17.33
N SER A 2 0.06 -8.95 17.08
CA SER A 2 -0.48 -8.85 15.73
C SER A 2 0.03 -7.60 15.01
N ALA A 3 0.48 -7.76 13.76
CA ALA A 3 0.94 -6.66 12.89
C ALA A 3 -0.05 -5.48 12.83
N LYS A 4 -1.33 -5.72 13.13
CA LYS A 4 -2.39 -4.71 13.26
C LYS A 4 -2.12 -3.62 14.30
N MET A 5 -1.34 -3.90 15.36
CA MET A 5 -1.07 -2.93 16.44
C MET A 5 0.08 -1.96 16.14
N ARG A 6 0.87 -2.18 15.08
CA ARG A 6 2.09 -1.39 14.79
C ARG A 6 1.85 -0.08 14.00
N ARG A 7 0.64 0.20 13.54
CA ARG A 7 0.30 1.46 12.82
C ARG A 7 -0.39 2.51 13.71
N GLY A 8 -0.03 2.55 15.00
CA GLY A 8 -0.72 3.37 16.00
C GLY A 8 -0.57 4.89 15.85
N THR A 9 0.34 5.37 15.00
CA THR A 9 0.57 6.81 14.78
C THR A 9 0.45 7.19 13.31
N LEU A 10 0.02 8.42 13.04
CA LEU A 10 -0.06 8.98 11.68
C LEU A 10 1.31 8.93 10.98
N GLU A 11 2.39 9.21 11.70
CA GLU A 11 3.76 9.18 11.16
C GLU A 11 4.18 7.78 10.72
N ALA A 12 3.87 6.75 11.52
CA ALA A 12 4.14 5.36 11.12
C ALA A 12 3.34 4.97 9.86
N TYR A 13 2.09 5.44 9.76
CA TYR A 13 1.28 5.23 8.56
C TYR A 13 1.88 5.92 7.33
N LYS A 14 2.25 7.19 7.45
CA LYS A 14 2.89 7.95 6.37
C LYS A 14 4.18 7.30 5.91
N GLN A 15 5.05 6.92 6.85
CA GLN A 15 6.32 6.26 6.54
C GLN A 15 6.12 4.92 5.82
N ALA A 16 5.12 4.15 6.22
CA ALA A 16 4.83 2.86 5.61
C ALA A 16 4.20 2.98 4.21
N PHE A 17 3.23 3.88 4.02
CA PHE A 17 2.39 3.88 2.81
C PHE A 17 2.52 5.11 1.92
N LEU A 18 2.93 6.26 2.45
CA LEU A 18 2.85 7.55 1.76
C LEU A 18 4.22 8.15 1.42
N VAL A 19 5.29 7.36 1.45
CA VAL A 19 6.60 7.77 0.94
C VAL A 19 6.63 7.57 -0.59
N PRO A 20 7.03 8.58 -1.39
CA PRO A 20 7.12 8.46 -2.84
C PRO A 20 8.00 7.27 -3.25
N VAL A 21 7.58 6.54 -4.29
CA VAL A 21 8.38 5.44 -4.86
C VAL A 21 8.57 5.70 -6.34
N LYS A 22 9.82 5.58 -6.81
CA LYS A 22 10.12 5.57 -8.23
C LYS A 22 9.75 4.20 -8.80
N LEU A 23 8.57 4.12 -9.41
CA LEU A 23 8.13 2.89 -10.08
C LEU A 23 8.86 2.76 -11.42
N THR A 24 9.62 1.67 -11.56
CA THR A 24 10.21 1.21 -12.83
C THR A 24 9.37 0.05 -13.36
N ASP A 25 9.40 -0.20 -14.67
CA ASP A 25 8.67 -1.32 -15.32
C ASP A 25 7.18 -1.41 -14.96
N ARG A 26 6.53 -0.24 -14.96
CA ARG A 26 5.14 -0.05 -14.48
C ARG A 26 4.16 -0.92 -15.25
N ARG A 27 3.31 -1.64 -14.52
CA ARG A 27 2.12 -2.32 -15.05
C ARG A 27 0.86 -1.61 -14.57
N ALA A 28 -0.11 -1.44 -15.47
CA ALA A 28 -1.41 -0.87 -15.12
C ALA A 28 -2.25 -1.90 -14.36
N VAL A 29 -2.93 -1.48 -13.30
CA VAL A 29 -3.92 -2.26 -12.58
C VAL A 29 -5.23 -1.48 -12.50
N TYR A 30 -6.34 -2.16 -12.74
CA TYR A 30 -7.67 -1.55 -12.68
C TYR A 30 -8.23 -1.65 -11.27
N LEU A 31 -8.72 -0.53 -10.76
CA LEU A 31 -9.51 -0.44 -9.54
C LEU A 31 -10.91 0.00 -9.91
N ASN A 32 -11.91 -0.46 -9.16
CA ASN A 32 -13.23 0.16 -9.27
C ASN A 32 -13.16 1.62 -8.80
N ARG A 33 -14.11 2.44 -9.28
CA ARG A 33 -14.14 3.88 -9.01
C ARG A 33 -14.13 4.21 -7.52
N ALA A 34 -14.93 3.51 -6.72
CA ALA A 34 -15.05 3.79 -5.28
C ALA A 34 -13.73 3.51 -4.53
N THR A 35 -13.02 2.44 -4.89
CA THR A 35 -11.70 2.12 -4.32
C THR A 35 -10.67 3.16 -4.73
N GLN A 36 -10.66 3.57 -5.99
CA GLN A 36 -9.76 4.60 -6.49
C GLN A 36 -9.99 5.94 -5.78
N ASP A 37 -11.24 6.39 -5.66
CA ASP A 37 -11.59 7.65 -5.00
C ASP A 37 -11.19 7.66 -3.53
N ARG A 38 -11.37 6.54 -2.82
CA ARG A 38 -10.91 6.40 -1.42
C ARG A 38 -9.38 6.49 -1.32
N ALA A 39 -8.65 5.85 -2.22
CA ALA A 39 -7.20 5.88 -2.21
C ALA A 39 -6.66 7.28 -2.59
N ASP A 40 -7.27 7.92 -3.58
CA ASP A 40 -6.93 9.30 -3.96
C ASP A 40 -7.20 10.28 -2.82
N PHE A 41 -8.31 10.12 -2.09
CA PHE A 41 -8.60 10.96 -0.92
C PHE A 41 -7.50 10.86 0.14
N VAL A 42 -7.03 9.65 0.43
CA VAL A 42 -5.94 9.43 1.40
C VAL A 42 -4.66 10.13 0.95
N VAL A 43 -4.25 9.93 -0.31
CA VAL A 43 -3.02 10.56 -0.85
C VAL A 43 -3.13 12.08 -0.81
N ARG A 44 -4.25 12.66 -1.26
CA ARG A 44 -4.46 14.11 -1.27
C ARG A 44 -4.47 14.73 0.12
N ARG A 45 -4.93 13.98 1.13
CA ARG A 45 -5.13 14.52 2.49
C ARG A 45 -3.92 14.33 3.40
N LEU A 46 -3.19 13.23 3.23
CA LEU A 46 -2.17 12.81 4.19
C LEU A 46 -0.75 12.76 3.61
N ALA A 47 -0.59 12.72 2.29
CA ALA A 47 0.73 12.55 1.70
C ALA A 47 1.47 13.88 1.53
N ASP A 48 2.79 13.83 1.66
CA ASP A 48 3.67 14.95 1.36
C ASP A 48 3.92 15.06 -0.16
N TRP A 49 4.61 16.11 -0.56
CA TRP A 49 4.85 16.40 -1.97
C TRP A 49 5.57 15.24 -2.68
N GLY A 50 5.05 14.84 -3.85
CA GLY A 50 5.63 13.80 -4.70
C GLY A 50 5.00 12.41 -4.56
N THR A 51 4.18 12.16 -3.54
CA THR A 51 3.45 10.89 -3.42
C THR A 51 2.24 10.90 -4.34
N ASN A 52 2.06 9.82 -5.09
CA ASN A 52 0.95 9.64 -6.01
C ASN A 52 0.20 8.33 -5.71
N LEU A 53 -1.00 8.22 -6.28
CA LEU A 53 -1.86 7.05 -6.14
C LEU A 53 -1.12 5.74 -6.45
N SER A 54 -0.32 5.70 -7.52
CA SER A 54 0.40 4.48 -7.89
C SER A 54 1.43 4.08 -6.82
N SER A 55 2.15 5.04 -6.24
CA SER A 55 3.12 4.76 -5.17
C SER A 55 2.43 4.27 -3.90
N PHE A 56 1.26 4.84 -3.58
CA PHE A 56 0.45 4.42 -2.44
C PHE A 56 -0.10 3.00 -2.62
N VAL A 57 -0.69 2.72 -3.77
CA VAL A 57 -1.21 1.39 -4.12
C VAL A 57 -0.09 0.34 -4.11
N GLU A 58 1.05 0.65 -4.73
CA GLU A 58 2.25 -0.21 -4.71
C GLU A 58 2.66 -0.57 -3.28
N ARG A 59 2.73 0.41 -2.37
CA ARG A 59 3.11 0.18 -0.97
C ARG A 59 2.10 -0.67 -0.22
N ILE A 60 0.80 -0.48 -0.46
CA ILE A 60 -0.24 -1.32 0.13
C ILE A 60 -0.10 -2.77 -0.34
N VAL A 61 0.00 -2.97 -1.65
CA VAL A 61 0.08 -4.32 -2.25
C VAL A 61 1.34 -5.01 -1.77
N ARG A 62 2.49 -4.33 -1.79
CA ARG A 62 3.75 -4.89 -1.30
C ARG A 62 3.69 -5.26 0.18
N ALA A 63 3.22 -4.38 1.05
CA ALA A 63 3.11 -4.67 2.47
C ALA A 63 2.15 -5.85 2.73
N HIS A 64 1.06 -5.94 1.98
CA HIS A 64 0.17 -7.10 2.04
C HIS A 64 0.88 -8.38 1.59
N SER A 65 1.61 -8.35 0.47
CA SER A 65 2.35 -9.52 0.00
C SER A 65 3.43 -9.96 0.98
N GLU A 66 4.17 -9.02 1.58
CA GLU A 66 5.18 -9.29 2.61
C GLU A 66 4.57 -9.89 3.89
N ASP A 67 3.42 -9.36 4.33
CA ASP A 67 2.73 -9.82 5.54
C ASP A 67 2.15 -11.25 5.41
N TYR A 68 1.96 -11.74 4.19
CA TYR A 68 1.27 -13.01 3.90
C TYR A 68 2.08 -13.98 3.01
N VAL A 69 3.37 -13.69 2.76
CA VAL A 69 4.15 -14.48 1.79
C VAL A 69 4.24 -15.95 2.18
N GLU A 70 4.44 -16.25 3.47
CA GLU A 70 4.56 -17.61 3.98
C GLU A 70 3.23 -18.37 3.83
N GLU A 71 2.11 -17.76 4.23
CA GLU A 71 0.78 -18.36 4.12
C GLU A 71 0.36 -18.57 2.66
N ILE A 72 0.65 -17.60 1.78
CA ILE A 72 0.37 -17.73 0.35
C ILE A 72 1.18 -18.90 -0.25
N GLU A 73 2.46 -19.04 0.12
CA GLU A 73 3.29 -20.15 -0.33
C GLU A 73 2.81 -21.52 0.19
N GLU A 74 2.28 -21.58 1.42
CA GLU A 74 1.65 -22.78 1.95
C GLU A 74 0.40 -23.15 1.17
N TRP A 75 -0.49 -22.18 0.89
CA TRP A 75 -1.71 -22.43 0.12
C TRP A 75 -1.45 -22.83 -1.33
N TRP A 76 -0.35 -22.41 -1.93
CA TRP A 76 0.05 -22.82 -3.29
C TRP A 76 0.56 -24.26 -3.39
N LYS A 77 0.96 -24.86 -2.27
CA LYS A 77 1.43 -26.25 -2.23
C LYS A 77 0.29 -27.25 -2.02
N LEU A 78 -0.91 -26.77 -1.70
CA LEU A 78 -2.17 -27.53 -1.59
C LEU A 78 -2.84 -27.67 -2.97
#